data_AF-A0A9W8MFH7-F1
#
_entry.id   AF-A0A9W8MFH7-F1
#
_cell.length_a   1.000
_cell.length_b   1.000
_cell.length_c   1.000
_cell.angle_alpha   90.00
_cell.angle_beta   90.00
_cell.angle_gamma   90.00
#
_symmetry.space_group_name_H-M   'P 1'
#
loop_
_entity.id
_entity.type
_entity.pdbx_description
1 polymer ?
#
loop_
_entity_poly.entity_id
_entity_poly.type
_entity_poly.pdbx_seq_one_letter_code
_entity_poly.pdbx_strand_id
1 'polypeptide(L)'
;MNLGEIQRASLGPYLWEKKIATYHANDVLHGGDQLELLTPTSRHLYGDPIDWSGHFLVPGGRFLVSAMSSMTLSVWDLGVVGRTTAHPRLVAEVELVSGRDDEGYDEDEFGVSISDICVQKISDDRLRIAVITSPQILIAKVYEISPADEDPSFKVLGSFRLSTIGIEAIWKLLIDGDRLLIGVEEFYVMLWEYVTGRYIIWKIGNLGTDPEVRTKTYLTASNVPTFYP
;
A
#
# COMPACT_ATOMS: atom_id res chain seq x y z
N MET A 1 -3.87 7.22 -24.09
CA MET A 1 -3.48 5.82 -23.79
C MET A 1 -4.75 5.09 -23.39
N ASN A 2 -5.11 3.99 -24.06
CA ASN A 2 -6.31 3.20 -23.71
C ASN A 2 -6.01 2.21 -22.56
N LEU A 3 -7.04 1.72 -21.89
CA LEU A 3 -6.90 0.80 -20.75
C LEU A 3 -6.05 -0.45 -21.10
N GLY A 4 -6.24 -0.99 -22.30
CA GLY A 4 -5.48 -2.14 -22.78
C GLY A 4 -3.99 -1.83 -22.99
N GLU A 5 -3.61 -0.56 -23.23
CA GLU A 5 -2.21 -0.12 -23.27
C GLU A 5 -1.62 0.01 -21.87
N ILE A 6 -2.39 0.51 -20.89
CA ILE A 6 -1.97 0.61 -19.48
C ILE A 6 -1.74 -0.79 -18.90
N GLN A 7 -2.64 -1.73 -19.15
CA GLN A 7 -2.51 -3.12 -18.70
C GLN A 7 -1.35 -3.84 -19.40
N ARG A 8 -1.15 -3.63 -20.72
CA ARG A 8 0.03 -4.16 -21.43
C ARG A 8 1.34 -3.58 -20.90
N ALA A 9 1.37 -2.31 -20.53
CA ALA A 9 2.56 -1.68 -19.95
C ALA A 9 2.88 -2.23 -18.54
N SER A 10 1.85 -2.47 -17.73
CA SER A 10 2.01 -2.95 -16.35
C SER A 10 2.43 -4.42 -16.20
N LEU A 11 2.11 -5.27 -17.19
CA LEU A 11 2.46 -6.68 -17.18
C LEU A 11 3.60 -7.02 -18.14
N GLY A 12 3.91 -6.16 -19.11
CA GLY A 12 4.84 -6.44 -20.21
C GLY A 12 4.21 -7.37 -21.26
N PRO A 13 4.45 -7.14 -22.57
CA PRO A 13 3.75 -7.85 -23.66
C PRO A 13 3.90 -9.37 -23.61
N TYR A 14 5.08 -9.87 -23.23
CA TYR A 14 5.37 -11.31 -23.14
C TYR A 14 4.64 -12.02 -21.99
N LEU A 15 4.57 -11.39 -20.81
CA LEU A 15 3.92 -11.99 -19.64
C LEU A 15 2.40 -11.91 -19.75
N TRP A 16 1.86 -10.86 -20.40
CA TRP A 16 0.43 -10.77 -20.68
C TRP A 16 -0.03 -11.88 -21.64
N GLU A 17 0.67 -12.07 -22.76
CA GLU A 17 0.35 -13.13 -23.72
C GLU A 17 0.49 -14.52 -23.12
N LYS A 18 1.58 -14.79 -22.38
CA LYS A 18 1.76 -16.06 -21.69
C LYS A 18 0.66 -16.31 -20.65
N LYS A 19 0.24 -15.29 -19.91
CA LYS A 19 -0.77 -15.42 -18.86
C LYS A 19 -2.18 -15.58 -19.42
N ILE A 20 -2.53 -14.87 -20.49
CA ILE A 20 -3.77 -15.11 -21.25
C ILE A 20 -3.76 -16.52 -21.85
N ALA A 21 -2.68 -16.93 -22.49
CA ALA A 21 -2.56 -18.27 -23.08
C ALA A 21 -2.67 -19.36 -22.02
N THR A 22 -2.05 -19.17 -20.85
CA THR A 22 -2.14 -20.10 -19.71
C THR A 22 -3.54 -20.13 -19.11
N TYR A 23 -4.21 -18.98 -18.98
CA TYR A 23 -5.56 -18.88 -18.44
C TYR A 23 -6.61 -19.55 -19.35
N HIS A 24 -6.45 -19.42 -20.68
CA HIS A 24 -7.32 -20.10 -21.64
C HIS A 24 -6.94 -21.57 -21.89
N ALA A 25 -5.69 -21.98 -21.62
CA ALA A 25 -5.26 -23.37 -21.74
C ALA A 25 -5.55 -24.21 -20.47
N ASN A 26 -5.53 -23.60 -19.28
CA ASN A 26 -5.65 -24.31 -18.01
C ASN A 26 -7.05 -24.33 -17.40
N ASP A 27 -8.07 -23.76 -18.06
CA ASP A 27 -9.48 -23.94 -17.66
C ASP A 27 -9.99 -25.38 -17.87
N VAL A 28 -9.10 -26.31 -18.25
CA VAL A 28 -9.42 -27.75 -18.37
C VAL A 28 -8.62 -28.60 -17.37
N LEU A 29 -7.43 -28.22 -16.92
CA LEU A 29 -6.58 -29.15 -16.15
C LEU A 29 -5.61 -28.44 -15.19
N HIS A 30 -5.79 -28.74 -13.89
CA HIS A 30 -4.81 -28.67 -12.79
C HIS A 30 -4.86 -27.48 -11.83
N GLY A 31 -5.41 -27.79 -10.64
CA GLY A 31 -5.00 -27.17 -9.38
C GLY A 31 -3.54 -27.50 -9.07
N GLY A 32 -2.74 -26.46 -8.89
CA GLY A 32 -1.37 -26.52 -8.44
C GLY A 32 -1.04 -25.27 -7.63
N ASP A 33 -0.77 -25.46 -6.33
CA ASP A 33 -0.34 -24.48 -5.35
C ASP A 33 1.03 -23.88 -5.69
N GLN A 34 1.09 -22.98 -6.67
CA GLN A 34 2.17 -22.00 -6.76
C GLN A 34 1.59 -20.61 -6.54
N LEU A 35 1.60 -20.20 -5.27
CA LEU A 35 1.62 -18.79 -4.87
C LEU A 35 2.93 -18.16 -5.35
N GLU A 36 3.10 -18.03 -6.67
CA GLU A 36 3.95 -16.95 -7.17
C GLU A 36 3.31 -15.67 -6.65
N LEU A 37 3.93 -15.07 -5.63
CA LEU A 37 3.64 -13.70 -5.20
C LEU A 37 3.77 -12.86 -6.47
N LEU A 38 2.63 -12.59 -7.12
CA LEU A 38 2.57 -11.68 -8.23
C LEU A 38 2.90 -10.32 -7.63
N THR A 39 4.18 -9.96 -7.61
CA THR A 39 4.62 -8.62 -7.26
C THR A 39 4.17 -7.74 -8.42
N PRO A 40 3.23 -6.82 -8.22
CA PRO A 40 2.80 -5.90 -9.27
C PRO A 40 3.98 -5.05 -9.73
N THR A 41 4.12 -4.95 -11.04
CA THR A 41 5.34 -4.45 -11.71
C THR A 41 5.28 -2.96 -12.03
N SER A 42 4.24 -2.22 -11.61
CA SER A 42 4.16 -0.78 -11.89
C SER A 42 3.56 0.02 -10.74
N ARG A 43 4.44 0.66 -9.97
CA ARG A 43 4.14 1.80 -9.11
C ARG A 43 4.51 3.06 -9.89
N HIS A 44 3.61 4.02 -9.96
CA HIS A 44 3.93 5.34 -10.50
C HIS A 44 3.60 6.41 -9.47
N LEU A 45 4.58 7.24 -9.17
CA LEU A 45 4.42 8.49 -8.45
C LEU A 45 4.52 9.63 -9.46
N TYR A 46 3.52 10.51 -9.48
CA TYR A 46 3.53 11.72 -10.30
C TYR A 46 3.29 12.94 -9.41
N GLY A 47 3.86 14.08 -9.79
CA GLY A 47 3.71 15.36 -9.09
C GLY A 47 5.02 15.86 -8.47
N ASP A 48 4.99 17.09 -7.97
CA ASP A 48 6.07 17.64 -7.15
C ASP A 48 6.15 16.90 -5.80
N PRO A 49 7.30 16.86 -5.12
CA PRO A 49 7.46 16.19 -3.80
C PRO A 49 6.46 16.62 -2.72
N ILE A 50 5.83 17.77 -2.91
CA ILE A 50 4.84 18.36 -2.01
C ILE A 50 3.40 17.88 -2.36
N ASP A 51 3.18 17.37 -3.58
CA ASP A 51 1.87 17.04 -4.15
C ASP A 51 1.90 15.67 -4.86
N TRP A 52 2.48 14.65 -4.20
CA TRP A 52 2.60 13.32 -4.78
C TRP A 52 1.26 12.58 -4.86
N SER A 53 0.99 12.02 -6.03
CA SER A 53 -0.06 11.02 -6.26
C SER A 53 0.57 9.67 -6.59
N GLY A 54 0.14 8.63 -5.91
CA GLY A 54 0.60 7.25 -6.09
C GLY A 54 -0.47 6.38 -6.73
N HIS A 55 -0.11 5.72 -7.83
CA HIS A 55 -0.98 4.77 -8.52
C HIS A 55 -0.37 3.38 -8.54
N PHE A 56 -1.22 2.38 -8.33
CA PHE A 56 -0.84 1.00 -8.20
C PHE A 56 -1.82 0.09 -8.92
N LEU A 57 -1.38 -0.55 -9.99
CA LEU A 57 -2.20 -1.53 -10.68
C LEU A 57 -2.08 -2.89 -10.00
N VAL A 58 -3.20 -3.42 -9.54
CA VAL A 58 -3.28 -4.71 -8.84
C VAL A 58 -2.92 -5.84 -9.81
N PRO A 59 -2.18 -6.88 -9.36
CA PRO A 59 -1.88 -8.03 -10.19
C PRO A 59 -3.13 -8.66 -10.82
N GLY A 60 -3.10 -8.82 -12.15
CA GLY A 60 -4.26 -9.21 -12.94
C GLY A 60 -4.93 -8.04 -13.69
N GLY A 61 -4.53 -6.80 -13.38
CA GLY A 61 -4.85 -5.62 -14.18
C GLY A 61 -6.28 -5.10 -14.07
N ARG A 62 -7.15 -5.79 -13.32
CA ARG A 62 -8.56 -5.39 -13.14
C ARG A 62 -8.72 -4.17 -12.23
N PHE A 63 -7.99 -4.13 -11.12
CA PHE A 63 -8.14 -3.08 -10.13
C PHE A 63 -6.97 -2.10 -10.15
N LEU A 64 -7.25 -0.82 -9.97
CA LEU A 64 -6.27 0.25 -9.77
C LEU A 64 -6.51 0.87 -8.40
N VAL A 65 -5.46 0.95 -7.60
CA VAL A 65 -5.46 1.70 -6.35
C VAL A 65 -4.76 3.04 -6.60
N SER A 66 -5.40 4.12 -6.20
CA SER A 66 -4.90 5.48 -6.37
C SER A 66 -4.92 6.19 -5.03
N ALA A 67 -3.77 6.69 -4.60
CA ALA A 67 -3.64 7.58 -3.46
C ALA A 67 -3.29 8.98 -3.99
N MET A 68 -4.19 9.93 -3.76
CA MET A 68 -4.11 11.29 -4.26
C MET A 68 -3.57 12.22 -3.19
N SER A 69 -2.88 13.27 -3.62
CA SER A 69 -2.33 14.28 -2.71
C SER A 69 -3.39 14.98 -1.84
N SER A 70 -4.65 14.97 -2.25
CA SER A 70 -5.83 15.32 -1.44
C SER A 70 -6.11 14.35 -0.28
N MET A 71 -5.11 13.57 0.16
CA MET A 71 -5.23 12.53 1.19
C MET A 71 -6.34 11.52 0.93
N THR A 72 -6.64 11.26 -0.34
CA THR A 72 -7.75 10.38 -0.73
C THR A 72 -7.19 9.08 -1.28
N LEU A 73 -7.65 7.94 -0.75
CA LEU A 73 -7.35 6.61 -1.27
C LEU A 73 -8.59 6.07 -1.98
N SER A 74 -8.45 5.70 -3.24
CA SER A 74 -9.52 5.16 -4.07
C SER A 74 -9.13 3.83 -4.71
N VAL A 75 -10.12 2.96 -4.89
CA VAL A 75 -10.02 1.73 -5.69
C VAL A 75 -10.93 1.86 -6.89
N TRP A 76 -10.43 1.53 -8.07
CA TRP A 76 -11.14 1.56 -9.34
C TRP A 76 -11.21 0.16 -9.94
N ASP A 77 -12.39 -0.25 -10.41
CA ASP A 77 -12.54 -1.43 -11.28
C ASP A 77 -12.40 -0.95 -12.71
N LEU A 78 -11.30 -1.34 -13.35
CA LEU A 78 -11.02 -1.03 -14.74
C LEU A 78 -11.78 -1.98 -15.69
N GLY A 79 -12.37 -3.05 -15.17
CA GLY A 79 -12.99 -4.08 -15.96
C GLY A 79 -12.04 -5.17 -16.43
N VAL A 80 -12.59 -6.13 -17.17
CA VAL A 80 -11.85 -7.29 -17.71
C VAL A 80 -11.74 -7.14 -19.22
N VAL A 81 -10.52 -7.28 -19.75
CA VAL A 81 -10.26 -7.24 -21.19
C VAL A 81 -11.08 -8.30 -21.91
N GLY A 82 -11.68 -7.94 -23.04
CA GLY A 82 -12.48 -8.86 -23.85
C GLY A 82 -13.96 -8.93 -23.47
N ARG A 83 -14.39 -8.31 -22.36
CA ARG A 83 -15.81 -8.03 -22.10
C ARG A 83 -16.13 -6.62 -22.60
N THR A 84 -17.00 -6.53 -23.59
CA THR A 84 -17.10 -5.43 -24.56
C THR A 84 -17.59 -4.07 -24.06
N THR A 85 -17.73 -3.81 -22.75
CA THR A 85 -18.34 -2.55 -22.26
C THR A 85 -17.90 -2.09 -20.87
N ALA A 86 -16.87 -2.67 -20.25
CA ALA A 86 -16.49 -2.26 -18.91
C ALA A 86 -15.72 -0.92 -18.95
N HIS A 87 -16.40 0.17 -18.57
CA HIS A 87 -15.76 1.45 -18.29
C HIS A 87 -15.13 1.42 -16.89
N PRO A 88 -13.98 2.11 -16.68
CA PRO A 88 -13.45 2.30 -15.34
C PRO A 88 -14.49 2.90 -14.41
N ARG A 89 -14.67 2.28 -13.24
CA ARG A 89 -15.64 2.71 -12.22
C ARG A 89 -14.95 2.85 -10.87
N LEU A 90 -15.22 3.94 -10.17
CA LEU A 90 -14.83 4.08 -8.77
C LEU A 90 -15.60 3.04 -7.94
N VAL A 91 -14.86 2.19 -7.22
CA VAL A 91 -15.42 1.11 -6.40
C VAL A 91 -15.61 1.57 -4.97
N ALA A 92 -14.57 2.20 -4.40
CA ALA A 92 -14.58 2.70 -3.05
C ALA A 92 -13.58 3.85 -2.94
N GLU A 93 -13.83 4.73 -1.97
CA GLU A 93 -12.96 5.85 -1.63
C GLU A 93 -12.92 6.03 -0.11
N VAL A 94 -11.78 6.43 0.43
CA VAL A 94 -11.61 6.79 1.84
C VAL A 94 -10.60 7.93 2.00
N GLU A 95 -10.88 8.83 2.93
CA GLU A 95 -9.95 9.88 3.32
C GLU A 95 -8.95 9.35 4.36
N LEU A 96 -7.67 9.47 4.05
CA LEU A 96 -6.55 8.96 4.86
C LEU A 96 -6.42 9.70 6.20
N VAL A 97 -6.84 10.96 6.27
CA VAL A 97 -6.79 11.80 7.47
C VAL A 97 -8.22 12.20 7.89
N SER A 98 -9.18 11.28 7.82
CA SER A 98 -10.46 11.49 8.48
C SER A 98 -10.32 11.11 9.97
N GLY A 99 -10.36 12.11 10.85
CA GLY A 99 -10.25 11.89 12.30
C GLY A 99 -9.83 13.12 13.09
N ARG A 100 -10.72 14.11 13.19
CA ARG A 100 -10.61 15.32 14.04
C ARG A 100 -10.72 15.03 15.55
N ASP A 101 -10.35 13.84 16.02
CA ASP A 101 -10.56 13.46 17.42
C ASP A 101 -9.34 13.75 18.32
N ASP A 102 -8.18 14.14 17.77
CA ASP A 102 -7.02 14.58 18.54
C ASP A 102 -6.77 16.08 18.34
N GLU A 103 -7.14 16.83 19.37
CA GLU A 103 -6.97 18.26 19.64
C GLU A 103 -5.79 18.95 18.92
N GLY A 104 -6.10 19.88 18.00
CA GLY A 104 -5.34 21.12 17.87
C GLY A 104 -4.19 21.20 16.85
N TYR A 105 -4.05 20.26 15.91
CA TYR A 105 -3.10 20.42 14.80
C TYR A 105 -3.80 21.01 13.58
N ASP A 106 -3.39 22.20 13.14
CA ASP A 106 -3.79 22.76 11.86
C ASP A 106 -3.20 21.90 10.74
N GLU A 107 -4.06 21.11 10.09
CA GLU A 107 -3.73 20.27 8.92
C GLU A 107 -3.12 21.10 7.77
N ASP A 108 -3.43 22.39 7.73
CA ASP A 108 -2.91 23.35 6.76
C ASP A 108 -1.47 23.81 7.05
N GLU A 109 -0.96 23.67 8.28
CA GLU A 109 0.37 24.18 8.66
C GLU A 109 1.49 23.19 8.34
N PHE A 110 1.17 21.90 8.27
CA PHE A 110 2.15 20.84 8.09
C PHE A 110 1.77 19.97 6.91
N GLY A 111 2.19 20.36 5.71
CA GLY A 111 1.93 19.69 4.44
C GLY A 111 2.21 18.18 4.47
N VAL A 112 1.22 17.42 4.93
CA VAL A 112 1.19 15.96 4.87
C VAL A 112 1.13 15.62 3.39
N SER A 113 2.02 14.77 2.90
CA SER A 113 1.97 14.22 1.55
C SER A 113 2.07 12.70 1.62
N ILE A 114 1.55 12.01 0.60
CA ILE A 114 1.70 10.55 0.51
C ILE A 114 3.14 10.25 0.14
N SER A 115 3.86 9.58 1.03
CA SER A 115 5.24 9.15 0.79
C SER A 115 5.29 7.84 0.03
N ASP A 116 4.43 6.89 0.39
CA ASP A 116 4.43 5.57 -0.21
C ASP A 116 3.06 4.87 -0.12
N ILE A 117 2.79 4.01 -1.10
CA ILE A 117 1.66 3.08 -1.13
C ILE A 117 2.15 1.69 -1.56
N CYS A 118 1.68 0.67 -0.84
CA CYS A 118 1.89 -0.73 -1.17
C CYS A 118 0.56 -1.47 -1.18
N VAL A 119 0.35 -2.37 -2.14
CA VAL A 119 -0.85 -3.21 -2.20
C VAL A 119 -0.45 -4.67 -2.31
N GLN A 120 -1.08 -5.52 -1.51
CA GLN A 120 -0.98 -6.97 -1.57
C GLN A 120 -2.34 -7.55 -1.93
N LYS A 121 -2.35 -8.41 -2.95
CA LYS A 121 -3.52 -9.21 -3.29
C LYS A 121 -3.58 -10.41 -2.35
N ILE A 122 -4.61 -10.49 -1.50
CA ILE A 122 -4.81 -11.59 -0.54
C ILE A 122 -5.54 -12.76 -1.20
N SER A 123 -6.56 -12.45 -2.00
CA SER A 123 -7.32 -13.39 -2.83
C SER A 123 -7.77 -12.67 -4.12
N ASP A 124 -8.53 -13.35 -5.00
CA ASP A 124 -9.01 -12.74 -6.26
C ASP A 124 -9.90 -11.51 -6.07
N ASP A 125 -10.56 -11.44 -4.93
CA ASP A 125 -11.56 -10.46 -4.55
C ASP A 125 -11.16 -9.61 -3.35
N ARG A 126 -9.97 -9.82 -2.76
CA ARG A 126 -9.54 -9.11 -1.54
C ARG A 126 -8.15 -8.51 -1.67
N LEU A 127 -8.06 -7.25 -1.32
CA LEU A 127 -6.83 -6.46 -1.34
C LEU A 127 -6.50 -5.97 0.06
N ARG A 128 -5.19 -5.89 0.32
CA ARG A 128 -4.64 -5.23 1.48
C ARG A 128 -3.76 -4.07 1.03
N ILE A 129 -4.03 -2.89 1.55
CA ILE A 129 -3.44 -1.64 1.08
C ILE A 129 -2.79 -0.95 2.27
N ALA A 130 -1.48 -0.71 2.20
CA ALA A 130 -0.77 0.10 3.16
C ALA A 130 -0.43 1.45 2.52
N VAL A 131 -0.68 2.53 3.25
CA VAL A 131 -0.33 3.89 2.85
C VAL A 131 0.46 4.53 3.97
N ILE A 132 1.51 5.27 3.60
CA ILE A 132 2.25 6.11 4.53
C ILE A 132 2.25 7.55 4.05
N THR A 133 2.07 8.46 5.00
CA THR A 133 2.26 9.90 4.82
C THR A 133 3.42 10.42 5.68
N SER A 134 4.06 11.48 5.20
CA SER A 134 5.18 12.23 5.82
C SER A 134 5.17 13.67 5.23
N PRO A 135 5.96 14.67 5.66
CA PRO A 135 7.28 14.59 6.28
C PRO A 135 7.33 14.75 7.82
N GLN A 136 6.38 15.44 8.47
CA GLN A 136 6.50 15.82 9.89
C GLN A 136 5.80 14.91 10.90
N ILE A 137 4.88 14.09 10.41
CA ILE A 137 4.27 13.01 11.18
C ILE A 137 4.20 11.83 10.23
N LEU A 138 4.76 10.71 10.65
CA LEU A 138 4.63 9.46 9.94
C LEU A 138 3.29 8.88 10.36
N ILE A 139 2.34 8.89 9.43
CA ILE A 139 1.06 8.20 9.59
C ILE A 139 1.09 7.02 8.66
N ALA A 140 1.05 5.81 9.22
CA ALA A 140 0.91 4.59 8.46
C ALA A 140 -0.48 3.99 8.72
N LYS A 141 -1.24 3.74 7.67
CA LYS A 141 -2.53 3.06 7.75
C LYS A 141 -2.54 1.83 6.86
N VAL A 142 -3.12 0.75 7.39
CA VAL A 142 -3.34 -0.49 6.64
C VAL A 142 -4.83 -0.74 6.54
N TYR A 143 -5.31 -0.90 5.32
CA TYR A 143 -6.69 -1.18 4.99
C TYR A 143 -6.83 -2.56 4.36
N GLU A 144 -7.99 -3.17 4.56
CA GLU A 144 -8.47 -4.30 3.78
C GLU A 144 -9.74 -3.88 3.05
N ILE A 145 -9.89 -4.32 1.80
CA ILE A 145 -11.08 -4.08 0.98
C ILE A 145 -11.35 -5.31 0.12
N SER A 146 -12.64 -5.59 -0.10
CA SER A 146 -13.09 -6.57 -1.07
C SER A 146 -13.80 -5.88 -2.25
N PRO A 147 -13.08 -5.50 -3.34
CA PRO A 147 -13.63 -4.65 -4.39
C PRO A 147 -14.77 -5.29 -5.21
N ALA A 148 -14.95 -6.61 -5.10
CA ALA A 148 -15.99 -7.35 -5.80
C ALA A 148 -17.29 -7.52 -5.00
N ASP A 149 -17.31 -7.06 -3.74
CA ASP A 149 -18.51 -7.11 -2.89
C ASP A 149 -19.62 -6.21 -3.46
N GLU A 150 -20.85 -6.43 -3.01
CA GLU A 150 -22.00 -5.61 -3.40
C GLU A 150 -21.85 -4.15 -2.94
N ASP A 151 -21.26 -3.95 -1.76
CA ASP A 151 -20.97 -2.65 -1.17
C ASP A 151 -19.51 -2.58 -0.65
N PRO A 152 -18.52 -2.37 -1.54
CA PRO A 152 -17.11 -2.39 -1.17
C PRO A 152 -16.75 -1.22 -0.26
N SER A 153 -16.13 -1.53 0.89
CA SER A 153 -15.71 -0.52 1.85
C SER A 153 -14.31 -0.81 2.39
N PHE A 154 -13.61 0.26 2.76
CA PHE A 154 -12.29 0.14 3.38
C PHE A 154 -12.44 -0.19 4.86
N LYS A 155 -11.88 -1.32 5.27
CA LYS A 155 -11.75 -1.71 6.67
C LYS A 155 -10.36 -1.38 7.18
N VAL A 156 -10.25 -0.52 8.19
CA VAL A 156 -8.97 -0.24 8.85
C VAL A 156 -8.53 -1.47 9.65
N LEU A 157 -7.35 -2.01 9.34
CA LEU A 157 -6.72 -3.10 10.08
C LEU A 157 -5.73 -2.60 11.12
N GLY A 158 -5.07 -1.48 10.86
CA GLY A 158 -4.10 -0.87 11.76
C GLY A 158 -3.82 0.57 11.38
N SER A 159 -3.54 1.38 12.39
CA SER A 159 -3.13 2.78 12.26
C SER A 159 -1.96 3.02 13.20
N PHE A 160 -0.94 3.70 12.70
CA PHE A 160 0.26 4.03 13.45
C PHE A 160 0.62 5.49 13.18
N ARG A 161 0.88 6.23 14.25
CA ARG A 161 1.31 7.62 14.21
C ARG A 161 2.59 7.75 15.00
N LEU A 162 3.63 8.27 14.36
CA LEU A 162 4.92 8.55 14.99
C LEU A 162 5.33 9.98 14.67
N SER A 163 5.64 10.76 15.70
CA SER A 163 6.26 12.07 15.52
C SER A 163 7.63 11.86 14.86
N THR A 164 7.84 12.48 13.69
CA THR A 164 9.06 12.28 12.88
C THR A 164 10.17 13.24 13.26
N ILE A 165 10.30 13.62 14.54
CA ILE A 165 11.47 14.40 14.97
C ILE A 165 12.72 13.57 14.65
N GLY A 166 13.41 13.91 13.56
CA GLY A 166 14.56 13.18 13.02
C GLY A 166 14.24 12.03 12.04
N ILE A 167 13.08 12.03 11.37
CA ILE A 167 12.83 11.21 10.18
C ILE A 167 12.57 12.15 8.98
N GLU A 168 13.56 12.28 8.11
CA GLU A 168 13.58 13.14 6.93
C GLU A 168 13.06 12.42 5.68
N ALA A 169 13.24 11.10 5.57
CA ALA A 169 12.87 10.36 4.37
C ALA A 169 12.28 8.97 4.64
N ILE A 170 11.32 8.58 3.80
CA ILE A 170 10.82 7.21 3.67
C ILE A 170 11.19 6.73 2.28
N TRP A 171 11.99 5.67 2.20
CA TRP A 171 12.50 5.18 0.92
C TRP A 171 11.83 3.90 0.44
N LYS A 172 11.09 3.19 1.31
CA LYS A 172 10.39 1.97 0.92
C LYS A 172 9.27 1.56 1.86
N LEU A 173 8.18 1.10 1.26
CA LEU A 173 7.10 0.41 1.94
C LEU A 173 6.91 -1.00 1.38
N LEU A 174 6.86 -2.01 2.26
CA LEU A 174 6.54 -3.38 1.91
C LEU A 174 5.54 -3.95 2.91
N ILE A 175 4.57 -4.71 2.42
CA ILE A 175 3.60 -5.44 3.24
C ILE A 175 3.77 -6.95 3.03
N ASP A 176 3.76 -7.71 4.12
CA ASP A 176 3.81 -9.16 4.11
C ASP A 176 3.01 -9.75 5.29
N GLY A 177 1.94 -10.47 4.98
CA GLY A 177 0.99 -10.95 5.98
C GLY A 177 0.53 -9.79 6.85
N ASP A 178 0.61 -9.94 8.17
CA ASP A 178 0.20 -8.95 9.17
C ASP A 178 1.31 -7.95 9.57
N ARG A 179 2.33 -7.81 8.71
CA ARG A 179 3.49 -6.97 8.96
C ARG A 179 3.72 -5.94 7.87
N LEU A 180 4.22 -4.78 8.27
CA LEU A 180 4.66 -3.70 7.41
C LEU A 180 6.14 -3.44 7.66
N LEU A 181 6.94 -3.49 6.60
CA LEU A 181 8.34 -3.07 6.63
C LEU A 181 8.43 -1.67 6.03
N ILE A 182 8.97 -0.74 6.80
CA ILE A 182 9.11 0.67 6.43
C ILE A 182 10.60 1.00 6.45
N GLY A 183 11.14 1.38 5.30
CA GLY A 183 12.46 1.98 5.19
C GLY A 183 12.38 3.43 5.64
N VAL A 184 13.04 3.74 6.75
CA VAL A 184 13.01 5.06 7.41
C VAL A 184 14.43 5.57 7.43
N GLU A 185 14.70 6.75 6.85
CA GLU A 185 16.05 7.29 6.69
C GLU A 185 17.02 6.36 5.94
N GLU A 186 18.24 6.81 5.68
CA GLU A 186 19.23 6.02 4.95
C GLU A 186 19.59 4.69 5.66
N PHE A 187 19.45 4.63 6.98
CA PHE A 187 19.97 3.52 7.79
C PHE A 187 18.97 2.91 8.78
N TYR A 188 17.69 3.25 8.75
CA TYR A 188 16.72 2.62 9.64
C TYR A 188 15.67 1.82 8.87
N VAL A 189 15.23 0.75 9.51
CA VAL A 189 14.08 -0.03 9.09
C VAL A 189 13.19 -0.24 10.29
N MET A 190 11.92 0.08 10.11
CA MET A 190 10.87 -0.21 11.06
C MET A 190 10.09 -1.43 10.57
N LEU A 191 9.94 -2.42 11.44
CA LEU A 191 8.99 -3.52 11.24
C LEU A 191 7.81 -3.30 12.19
N TRP A 192 6.62 -3.19 11.62
CA TRP A 192 5.37 -2.95 12.34
C TRP A 192 4.41 -4.13 12.15
N GLU A 193 3.99 -4.77 13.24
CA GLU A 193 2.91 -5.74 13.27
C GLU A 193 1.59 -4.98 13.48
N TYR A 194 0.93 -4.62 12.40
CA TYR A 194 -0.14 -3.61 12.42
C TYR A 194 -1.44 -4.07 13.08
N VAL A 195 -1.65 -5.38 13.20
CA VAL A 195 -2.79 -5.97 13.94
C VAL A 195 -2.59 -5.84 15.45
N THR A 196 -1.37 -6.02 15.94
CA THR A 196 -1.07 -5.95 17.40
C THR A 196 -0.61 -4.55 17.84
N GLY A 197 -0.28 -3.67 16.89
CA GLY A 197 0.29 -2.35 17.16
C GLY A 197 1.76 -2.38 17.59
N ARG A 198 2.42 -3.54 17.60
CA ARG A 198 3.82 -3.68 18.03
C ARG A 198 4.76 -3.30 16.90
N TYR A 199 5.85 -2.61 17.23
CA TYR A 199 6.88 -2.32 16.25
C TYR A 199 8.28 -2.39 16.85
N ILE A 200 9.26 -2.53 15.96
CA ILE A 200 10.68 -2.46 16.26
C ILE A 200 11.35 -1.61 15.20
N ILE A 201 12.25 -0.74 15.64
CA ILE A 201 13.09 0.07 14.76
C ILE A 201 14.51 -0.47 14.90
N TRP A 202 15.14 -0.74 13.76
CA TRP A 202 16.51 -1.23 13.69
C TRP A 202 17.34 -0.31 12.83
N LYS A 203 18.53 0.03 13.34
CA LYS A 203 19.58 0.63 12.52
C LYS A 203 20.23 -0.47 11.69
N ILE A 204 20.13 -0.39 10.37
CA ILE A 204 21.00 -1.13 9.46
C ILE A 204 22.38 -0.50 9.60
N GLY A 205 23.30 -1.19 10.28
CA GLY A 205 24.69 -0.73 10.37
C GLY A 205 25.26 -0.52 8.98
N ASN A 206 26.19 0.45 8.85
CA ASN A 206 26.96 0.60 7.62
C ASN A 206 27.56 -0.76 7.29
N LEU A 207 27.17 -1.34 6.15
CA LEU A 207 27.71 -2.61 5.64
C LEU A 207 29.22 -2.52 5.33
N GLY A 208 29.87 -1.38 5.61
CA GLY A 208 31.31 -1.21 5.67
C GLY A 208 31.77 -0.74 7.05
N THR A 209 32.60 -1.58 7.68
CA THR A 209 33.73 -1.24 8.58
C THR A 209 33.56 -1.04 10.09
N ASP A 210 32.49 -1.50 10.78
CA ASP A 210 32.61 -1.65 12.24
C ASP A 210 31.78 -2.81 12.83
N PRO A 211 32.39 -3.74 13.61
CA PRO A 211 31.70 -4.94 14.11
C PRO A 211 30.91 -4.72 15.42
N GLU A 212 30.82 -3.50 15.95
CA GLU A 212 30.12 -3.28 17.23
C GLU A 212 28.95 -2.30 17.10
N VAL A 213 27.75 -2.82 17.40
CA VAL A 213 26.71 -2.26 18.29
C VAL A 213 25.34 -2.71 17.82
N ARG A 214 24.72 -3.59 18.62
CA ARG A 214 23.28 -3.90 18.57
C ARG A 214 22.59 -3.16 19.70
N THR A 215 21.84 -2.12 19.38
CA THR A 215 20.84 -1.56 20.30
C THR A 215 19.47 -1.90 19.76
N LYS A 216 18.76 -2.82 20.43
CA LYS A 216 17.35 -3.11 20.14
C LYS A 216 16.52 -2.23 21.08
N THR A 217 15.89 -1.19 20.54
CA THR A 217 14.89 -0.43 21.28
C THR A 217 13.52 -1.01 20.95
N TYR A 218 12.85 -1.57 21.96
CA TYR A 218 11.45 -1.97 21.86
C TYR A 218 10.61 -0.80 22.37
N LEU A 219 9.76 -0.24 21.51
CA LEU A 219 8.80 0.79 21.88
C LEU A 219 7.41 0.24 21.56
N THR A 220 6.49 0.36 22.52
CA THR A 220 5.07 0.10 22.33
C THR A 220 4.38 1.42 22.04
N ALA A 221 3.62 1.50 20.94
CA ALA A 221 2.76 2.64 20.68
C ALA A 221 1.71 2.74 21.79
N SER A 222 1.69 3.87 22.50
CA SER A 222 0.57 4.23 23.37
C SER A 222 -0.57 4.78 22.52
N ASN A 223 -1.79 4.33 22.82
CA ASN A 223 -3.11 4.67 22.24
C ASN A 223 -3.60 3.72 21.13
N VAL A 224 -4.06 2.55 21.56
CA VAL A 224 -5.13 1.82 20.86
C VAL A 224 -6.45 2.36 21.43
N PRO A 225 -7.34 2.98 20.62
CA PRO A 225 -8.70 3.24 21.06
C PRO A 225 -9.37 1.90 21.35
N THR A 226 -9.76 1.70 22.60
CA THR A 226 -10.61 0.55 22.97
C THR A 226 -12.02 0.86 22.50
N PHE A 227 -12.39 0.34 21.32
CA PHE A 227 -13.79 0.21 20.96
C PHE A 227 -14.40 -0.88 21.87
N TYR A 228 -15.16 -0.47 22.88
CA TYR A 228 -16.14 -1.35 23.52
C TYR A 228 -17.41 -1.40 22.65
N PRO A 229 -18.11 -2.55 22.61
CA PRO A 229 -19.31 -2.75 21.79
C PRO A 229 -20.49 -1.87 22.19
#